data_AF-A0A351G3V7-F1
#
_entry.id   AF-A0A351G3V7-F1
#
_cell.length_a   1.000
_cell.length_b   1.000
_cell.length_c   1.000
_cell.angle_alpha   90.00
_cell.angle_beta   90.00
_cell.angle_gamma   90.00
#
_symmetry.space_group_name_H-M   'P 1'
#
loop_
_entity.id
_entity.type
_entity.pdbx_description
1 polymer ?
#
loop_
_entity_poly.entity_id
_entity_poly.type
_entity_poly.pdbx_seq_one_letter_code
_entity_poly.pdbx_strand_id
1 'polypeptide(L)'
;ARLLYVAATRAKEKLLISGYVKRKKDGSLTLAGWLGKFPFLGMAEPDAFPLNQDGLFAAIYPVSTVDASDSPQPVISPKRISVPQARPPQKSDLLEPLALPASVADDKSRLRYVDPPHRVWRVVSRAKRPRGPAWVVGSLVHEALRQWRFPDEEFEAFLRPLAHETGLTGPAEIHATLSEVRRLLERLRVHPLYAEIDAAERHHEVPYYLPGDTGIIDLLYHTEADWFLVDFKTDELRSDDEARLVIQREGYDHQVGRYAAAAASRLGVRAKMRLVFLNVKNNLSIFDL
;
A
#
# COMPACT_ATOMS: atom_id res chain seq x y z
N ALA A 1 13.59 8.12 20.28
CA ALA A 1 12.73 8.47 21.42
C ALA A 1 11.30 8.77 20.98
N ARG A 2 11.07 9.71 20.04
CA ARG A 2 9.73 10.10 19.57
C ARG A 2 8.84 8.95 19.07
N LEU A 3 9.39 8.00 18.32
CA LEU A 3 8.60 6.91 17.74
C LEU A 3 8.09 5.90 18.77
N LEU A 4 8.89 5.61 19.81
CA LEU A 4 8.45 4.77 20.93
C LEU A 4 7.35 5.47 21.75
N TYR A 5 7.50 6.77 21.99
CA TYR A 5 6.49 7.58 22.66
C TYR A 5 5.15 7.57 21.89
N VAL A 6 5.19 7.74 20.57
CA VAL A 6 3.99 7.66 19.72
C VAL A 6 3.37 6.26 19.76
N ALA A 7 4.18 5.20 19.66
CA ALA A 7 3.68 3.83 19.72
C ALA A 7 3.01 3.52 21.08
N ALA A 8 3.62 3.94 22.19
CA ALA A 8 3.07 3.76 23.53
C ALA A 8 1.77 4.54 23.76
N THR A 9 1.69 5.78 23.27
CA THR A 9 0.50 6.63 23.42
C THR A 9 -0.64 6.27 22.47
N ARG A 10 -0.38 5.52 21.39
CA ARG A 10 -1.40 5.10 20.42
C ARG A 10 -1.85 3.64 20.56
N ALA A 11 -1.14 2.82 21.32
CA ALA A 11 -1.58 1.45 21.59
C ALA A 11 -2.89 1.49 22.39
N LYS A 12 -3.98 0.97 21.81
CA LYS A 12 -5.30 0.91 22.46
C LYS A 12 -5.37 -0.17 23.54
N GLU A 13 -4.73 -1.32 23.29
CA GLU A 13 -4.82 -2.49 24.17
C GLU A 13 -3.44 -3.04 24.55
N LYS A 14 -2.58 -3.33 23.56
CA LYS A 14 -1.23 -3.90 23.79
C LYS A 14 -0.21 -3.25 22.87
N LEU A 15 1.02 -3.10 23.35
CA LEU A 15 2.17 -2.65 22.55
C LEU A 15 3.13 -3.83 22.34
N LEU A 16 3.32 -4.24 21.09
CA LEU A 16 4.28 -5.28 20.72
C LEU A 16 5.61 -4.64 20.32
N ILE A 17 6.70 -5.09 20.95
CA ILE A 17 8.06 -4.64 20.65
C ILE A 17 8.90 -5.86 20.32
N SER A 18 9.36 -5.96 19.08
CA SER A 18 10.22 -7.04 18.61
C SER A 18 11.61 -6.51 18.28
N GLY A 19 12.63 -7.29 18.60
CA GLY A 19 14.01 -6.93 18.29
C GLY A 19 14.94 -8.11 18.45
N TYR A 20 16.15 -7.93 17.93
CA TYR A 20 17.20 -8.93 18.01
C TYR A 20 18.12 -8.65 19.20
N VAL A 21 18.40 -9.68 20.00
CA VAL A 21 19.30 -9.63 21.15
C VAL A 21 20.42 -10.64 20.98
N LYS A 22 21.62 -10.31 21.46
CA LYS A 22 22.77 -11.24 21.52
C LYS A 22 23.08 -11.59 22.96
N ARG A 23 23.20 -12.89 23.27
CA ARG A 23 23.67 -13.35 24.59
C ARG A 23 25.19 -13.12 24.71
N LYS A 24 25.61 -12.53 25.82
CA LYS A 24 27.03 -12.35 26.18
C LYS A 24 27.56 -13.58 26.92
N LYS A 25 28.88 -13.65 27.09
CA LYS A 25 29.57 -14.75 27.80
C LYS A 25 29.18 -14.85 29.28
N ASP A 26 28.77 -13.74 29.88
CA ASP A 26 28.30 -13.65 31.27
C ASP A 26 26.82 -14.03 31.45
N GLY A 27 26.14 -14.48 30.39
CA GLY A 27 24.73 -14.84 30.42
C GLY A 27 23.77 -13.69 30.13
N SER A 28 24.21 -12.44 30.21
CA SER A 28 23.36 -11.25 29.99
C SER A 28 23.02 -11.03 28.51
N LEU A 29 21.94 -10.28 28.26
CA LEU A 29 21.48 -9.95 26.90
C LEU A 29 21.98 -8.57 26.47
N THR A 30 22.47 -8.48 25.24
CA THR A 30 22.80 -7.21 24.60
C THR A 30 21.54 -6.60 24.02
N LEU A 31 21.01 -5.59 24.72
CA LEU A 31 19.86 -4.81 24.27
C LEU A 31 20.33 -3.62 23.42
N ALA A 32 20.11 -3.69 22.11
CA ALA A 32 20.44 -2.62 21.17
C ALA A 32 19.18 -1.93 20.64
N GLY A 33 19.33 -0.74 20.06
CA GLY A 33 18.22 0.01 19.47
C GLY A 33 17.17 0.40 20.52
N TRP A 34 15.90 0.05 20.29
CA TRP A 34 14.81 0.41 21.21
C TRP A 34 14.77 -0.48 22.44
N LEU A 35 15.28 -1.71 22.38
CA LEU A 35 15.37 -2.60 23.53
C LEU A 35 16.28 -2.03 24.62
N GLY A 36 17.30 -1.25 24.26
CA GLY A 36 18.15 -0.55 25.22
C GLY A 36 17.45 0.55 26.02
N LYS A 37 16.19 0.88 25.70
CA LYS A 37 15.34 1.79 26.50
C LYS A 37 14.54 1.06 27.59
N PHE A 38 14.63 -0.27 27.63
CA PHE A 38 13.92 -1.12 28.58
C PHE A 38 14.94 -1.93 29.40
N PRO A 39 15.72 -1.27 30.29
CA PRO A 39 16.80 -1.91 31.03
C PRO A 39 16.32 -3.03 31.97
N PHE A 40 15.03 -3.03 32.36
CA PHE A 40 14.41 -4.12 33.09
C PHE A 40 14.39 -5.45 32.32
N LEU A 41 14.44 -5.43 30.97
CA LEU A 41 14.62 -6.64 30.16
C LEU A 41 16.05 -7.20 30.26
N GLY A 42 17.02 -6.39 30.70
CA GLY A 42 18.42 -6.77 30.89
C GLY A 42 18.73 -7.29 32.30
N MET A 43 17.75 -7.23 33.20
CA MET A 43 17.83 -7.77 34.57
C MET A 43 17.37 -9.23 34.66
N ALA A 44 16.78 -9.76 33.59
CA ALA A 44 16.39 -11.16 33.49
C ALA A 44 17.51 -11.96 32.83
N GLU A 45 18.04 -12.95 33.55
CA GLU A 45 18.83 -14.02 32.93
C GLU A 45 17.95 -14.79 31.93
N PRO A 46 18.52 -15.41 30.88
CA PRO A 46 17.76 -16.23 29.92
C PRO A 46 16.89 -17.31 30.55
N ASP A 47 17.25 -17.76 31.76
CA ASP A 47 16.55 -18.80 32.52
C ASP A 47 15.26 -18.28 33.20
N ALA A 48 15.01 -16.96 33.18
CA ALA A 48 13.81 -16.31 33.70
C ALA A 48 12.76 -16.00 32.61
N PHE A 49 12.90 -16.58 31.41
CA PHE A 49 11.93 -16.42 30.32
C PHE A 49 10.99 -17.64 30.21
N PRO A 50 9.68 -17.43 29.95
CA PRO A 50 9.05 -16.15 29.65
C PRO A 50 8.88 -15.24 30.88
N LEU A 51 9.19 -13.95 30.72
CA LEU A 51 8.94 -12.95 31.75
C LEU A 51 7.45 -12.62 31.73
N ASN A 52 6.80 -12.84 32.87
CA ASN A 52 5.40 -12.48 33.09
C ASN A 52 5.31 -11.64 34.37
N GLN A 53 5.26 -10.32 34.19
CA GLN A 53 4.98 -9.36 35.25
C GLN A 53 3.68 -8.65 34.89
N ASP A 54 2.99 -8.04 35.85
CA ASP A 54 1.71 -7.39 35.61
C ASP A 54 1.79 -6.40 34.42
N GLY A 55 1.11 -6.75 33.32
CA GLY A 55 1.07 -5.97 32.09
C GLY A 55 2.28 -6.07 31.17
N LEU A 56 3.29 -6.89 31.48
CA LEU A 56 4.50 -7.10 30.67
C LEU A 56 4.74 -8.58 30.39
N PHE A 57 4.69 -8.92 29.10
CA PHE A 57 5.04 -10.24 28.59
C PHE A 57 6.27 -10.14 27.70
N ALA A 58 7.30 -10.92 27.99
CA ALA A 58 8.46 -11.04 27.12
C ALA A 58 8.86 -12.50 26.93
N ALA A 59 9.16 -12.87 25.69
CA ALA A 59 9.63 -14.19 25.29
C ALA A 59 10.85 -14.05 24.38
N ILE A 60 11.81 -14.96 24.53
CA ILE A 60 12.97 -15.06 23.66
C ILE A 60 12.84 -16.34 22.87
N TYR A 61 12.85 -16.20 21.55
CA TYR A 61 12.84 -17.33 20.65
C TYR A 61 14.26 -17.55 20.12
N PRO A 62 14.80 -18.78 20.20
CA PRO A 62 16.08 -19.08 19.56
C PRO A 62 15.90 -18.95 18.05
N VAL A 63 16.63 -18.03 17.44
CA VAL A 63 16.69 -17.95 15.97
C VAL A 63 17.70 -19.00 15.52
N SER A 64 17.20 -20.14 15.06
CA SER A 64 18.01 -21.08 14.29
C SER A 64 18.20 -20.49 12.90
N THR A 65 19.41 -20.50 12.35
CA THR A 65 19.70 -20.03 10.99
C THR A 65 18.99 -20.83 9.88
N VAL A 66 18.15 -21.80 10.26
CA VAL A 66 17.28 -22.58 9.36
C VAL A 66 16.00 -21.79 9.01
N ASP A 67 15.55 -20.88 9.89
CA ASP A 67 14.30 -20.11 9.71
C ASP A 67 14.50 -18.80 8.92
N ALA A 68 15.71 -18.53 8.45
CA ALA A 68 16.05 -17.34 7.64
C ALA A 68 15.96 -17.60 6.12
N SER A 69 15.30 -18.69 5.68
CA SER A 69 15.34 -19.14 4.28
C SER A 69 14.23 -18.62 3.37
N ASP A 70 13.31 -17.76 3.83
CA ASP A 70 12.24 -17.21 2.95
C ASP A 70 12.62 -15.88 2.25
N SER A 71 13.93 -15.57 2.20
CA SER A 71 14.44 -14.63 1.18
C SER A 71 14.76 -15.43 -0.09
N PRO A 72 14.23 -15.05 -1.27
CA PRO A 72 14.51 -15.79 -2.50
C PRO A 72 16.00 -15.70 -2.82
N GLN A 73 16.72 -16.82 -2.65
CA GLN A 73 18.06 -17.02 -3.19
C GLN A 73 18.06 -18.14 -4.24
N PRO A 74 18.96 -18.08 -5.24
CA PRO A 74 18.89 -18.91 -6.44
C PRO A 74 19.27 -20.37 -6.14
N VAL A 75 18.58 -21.27 -6.84
CA VAL A 75 18.56 -22.74 -6.73
C VAL A 75 19.92 -23.39 -7.02
N ILE A 76 20.38 -24.33 -6.17
CA ILE A 76 21.12 -25.56 -6.57
C ILE A 76 20.80 -26.74 -5.61
N SER A 77 19.95 -27.66 -6.08
CA SER A 77 19.87 -29.14 -5.91
C SER A 77 19.98 -29.87 -4.54
N PRO A 78 19.34 -31.06 -4.41
CA PRO A 78 18.63 -31.44 -3.20
C PRO A 78 19.38 -32.44 -2.32
N LYS A 79 19.22 -32.33 -1.00
CA LYS A 79 19.42 -33.47 -0.09
C LYS A 79 18.19 -33.64 0.81
N ARG A 80 17.60 -34.82 0.70
CA ARG A 80 16.36 -35.27 1.32
C ARG A 80 16.48 -35.21 2.85
N ILE A 81 15.58 -34.48 3.52
CA ILE A 81 15.47 -34.47 4.98
C ILE A 81 14.12 -35.08 5.37
N SER A 82 14.19 -36.04 6.28
CA SER A 82 13.10 -36.79 6.88
C SER A 82 12.24 -35.90 7.79
N VAL A 83 10.91 -36.04 7.70
CA VAL A 83 9.93 -35.25 8.46
C VAL A 83 9.80 -35.79 9.89
N PRO A 84 9.96 -34.98 10.96
CA PRO A 84 9.51 -35.37 12.30
C PRO A 84 8.00 -35.12 12.44
N GLN A 85 7.30 -36.09 13.03
CA GLN A 85 5.84 -36.07 13.25
C GLN A 85 5.38 -34.81 14.01
N ALA A 86 4.38 -34.14 13.44
CA ALA A 86 3.70 -33.00 14.03
C ALA A 86 2.90 -33.41 15.29
N ARG A 87 3.12 -32.69 16.39
CA ARG A 87 2.27 -32.74 17.58
C ARG A 87 1.00 -31.93 17.29
N PRO A 88 -0.22 -32.43 17.60
CA PRO A 88 -1.45 -31.74 17.26
C PRO A 88 -1.58 -30.41 18.04
N PRO A 89 -2.09 -29.34 17.42
CA PRO A 89 -2.26 -28.05 18.07
C PRO A 89 -3.31 -28.12 19.18
N GLN A 90 -2.97 -27.65 20.37
CA GLN A 90 -3.93 -27.42 21.45
C GLN A 90 -4.94 -26.36 21.00
N LYS A 91 -6.24 -26.70 21.08
CA LYS A 91 -7.33 -25.77 20.78
C LYS A 91 -7.31 -24.64 21.80
N SER A 92 -7.04 -23.43 21.31
CA SER A 92 -7.21 -22.19 22.05
C SER A 92 -8.71 -21.91 22.24
N ASP A 93 -9.10 -21.48 23.44
CA ASP A 93 -10.47 -21.14 23.86
C ASP A 93 -10.99 -19.83 23.21
N LEU A 94 -10.40 -19.42 22.08
CA LEU A 94 -10.83 -18.28 21.30
C LEU A 94 -11.89 -18.75 20.30
N LEU A 95 -13.01 -18.01 20.21
CA LEU A 95 -14.04 -18.22 19.20
C LEU A 95 -13.38 -18.38 17.83
N GLU A 96 -13.79 -19.42 17.09
CA GLU A 96 -13.31 -19.62 15.72
C GLU A 96 -13.57 -18.34 14.92
N PRO A 97 -12.56 -17.79 14.22
CA PRO A 97 -12.75 -16.61 13.40
C PRO A 97 -13.92 -16.86 12.45
N LEU A 98 -14.89 -15.94 12.42
CA LEU A 98 -15.92 -15.93 11.40
C LEU A 98 -15.21 -15.99 10.04
N ALA A 99 -15.41 -17.09 9.32
CA ALA A 99 -14.89 -17.27 7.98
C ALA A 99 -15.60 -16.26 7.08
N LEU A 100 -15.07 -15.04 7.01
CA LEU A 100 -15.46 -14.10 5.99
C LEU A 100 -15.04 -14.72 4.65
N PRO A 101 -15.95 -14.87 3.68
CA PRO A 101 -15.55 -15.27 2.34
C PRO A 101 -14.46 -14.29 1.90
N ALA A 102 -13.37 -14.80 1.34
CA ALA A 102 -12.24 -13.99 0.91
C ALA A 102 -12.75 -12.91 -0.05
N SER A 103 -12.95 -11.69 0.44
CA SER A 103 -13.41 -10.59 -0.40
C SER A 103 -12.26 -10.21 -1.32
N VAL A 104 -12.51 -10.20 -2.62
CA VAL A 104 -11.58 -9.66 -3.60
C VAL A 104 -11.64 -8.14 -3.51
N ALA A 105 -10.99 -7.58 -2.50
CA ALA A 105 -10.82 -6.14 -2.39
C ALA A 105 -9.68 -5.70 -3.33
N ASP A 106 -9.89 -4.64 -4.11
CA ASP A 106 -8.78 -3.99 -4.81
C ASP A 106 -7.82 -3.32 -3.82
N ASP A 107 -6.61 -3.00 -4.25
CA ASP A 107 -5.58 -2.47 -3.35
C ASP A 107 -6.00 -1.13 -2.73
N LYS A 108 -6.78 -0.30 -3.45
CA LYS A 108 -7.34 0.96 -2.91
C LYS A 108 -8.32 0.69 -1.76
N SER A 109 -9.20 -0.29 -1.90
CA SER A 109 -10.13 -0.71 -0.85
C SER A 109 -9.41 -1.34 0.32
N ARG A 110 -8.45 -2.24 0.07
CA ARG A 110 -7.61 -2.83 1.13
C ARG A 110 -6.92 -1.76 1.94
N LEU A 111 -6.36 -0.73 1.29
CA LEU A 111 -5.68 0.38 1.98
C LEU A 111 -6.63 1.25 2.81
N ARG A 112 -7.89 1.44 2.39
CA ARG A 112 -8.89 2.20 3.17
C ARG A 112 -9.50 1.42 4.33
N TYR A 113 -9.65 0.10 4.18
CA TYR A 113 -10.34 -0.75 5.16
C TYR A 113 -9.45 -1.27 6.29
N VAL A 114 -8.14 -1.03 6.27
CA VAL A 114 -7.33 -1.24 7.48
C VAL A 114 -7.69 -0.15 8.49
N ASP A 115 -8.09 -0.51 9.72
CA ASP A 115 -8.27 0.43 10.83
C ASP A 115 -7.11 0.30 11.83
N PRO A 116 -6.37 1.38 12.15
CA PRO A 116 -6.47 2.72 11.56
C PRO A 116 -6.10 2.71 10.07
N PRO A 117 -6.74 3.56 9.24
CA PRO A 117 -6.36 3.72 7.84
C PRO A 117 -4.86 3.93 7.81
N HIS A 118 -4.17 3.06 7.07
CA HIS A 118 -2.73 3.14 6.95
C HIS A 118 -2.41 4.46 6.25
N ARG A 119 -2.27 5.54 7.01
CA ARG A 119 -1.46 6.70 6.65
C ARG A 119 -0.04 6.20 6.78
N VAL A 120 0.40 5.51 5.73
CA VAL A 120 1.60 4.71 5.67
C VAL A 120 2.80 5.61 5.98
N TRP A 121 3.23 5.63 7.24
CA TRP A 121 4.61 5.93 7.60
C TRP A 121 5.46 4.74 7.18
N ARG A 122 5.55 4.46 5.87
CA ARG A 122 6.60 3.55 5.39
C ARG A 122 7.89 4.29 5.69
N VAL A 123 8.80 3.61 6.40
CA VAL A 123 10.17 4.07 6.53
C VAL A 123 10.72 4.16 5.11
N VAL A 124 10.66 5.35 4.51
CA VAL A 124 11.44 5.65 3.33
C VAL A 124 12.89 5.40 3.71
N SER A 125 13.53 4.51 2.96
CA SER A 125 14.95 4.23 3.11
C SER A 125 15.70 5.56 3.21
N ARG A 126 16.51 5.75 4.25
CA ARG A 126 17.38 6.94 4.45
C ARG A 126 18.35 7.22 3.29
N ALA A 127 18.40 6.37 2.27
CA ALA A 127 19.11 6.65 1.04
C ALA A 127 18.52 7.92 0.43
N LYS A 128 19.34 8.97 0.29
CA LYS A 128 18.97 10.19 -0.43
C LYS A 128 18.58 9.80 -1.85
N ARG A 129 17.29 9.71 -2.13
CA ARG A 129 16.77 9.56 -3.49
C ARG A 129 16.55 10.97 -4.06
N PRO A 130 16.79 11.17 -5.36
CA PRO A 130 16.53 12.46 -6.00
C PRO A 130 15.03 12.79 -6.04
N ARG A 131 14.14 11.78 -5.98
CA ARG A 131 12.68 11.92 -6.00
C ARG A 131 12.02 10.88 -5.08
N GLY A 132 10.76 11.14 -4.74
CA GLY A 132 9.91 10.23 -3.99
C GLY A 132 9.63 8.93 -4.75
N PRO A 133 9.22 7.86 -4.05
CA PRO A 133 8.83 6.60 -4.66
C PRO A 133 7.66 6.73 -5.65
N ALA A 134 7.60 5.88 -6.67
CA ALA A 134 6.53 5.87 -7.69
C ALA A 134 5.12 5.75 -7.09
N TRP A 135 4.94 4.94 -6.04
CA TRP A 135 3.64 4.81 -5.37
C TRP A 135 3.17 6.14 -4.74
N VAL A 136 4.09 7.01 -4.30
CA VAL A 136 3.73 8.34 -3.76
C VAL A 136 3.27 9.24 -4.89
N VAL A 137 3.99 9.25 -6.02
CA VAL A 137 3.57 9.99 -7.22
C VAL A 137 2.16 9.56 -7.62
N GLY A 138 1.90 8.26 -7.70
CA GLY A 138 0.58 7.70 -7.97
C GLY A 138 -0.48 8.19 -6.98
N SER A 139 -0.24 8.09 -5.67
CA SER A 139 -1.18 8.57 -4.65
C SER A 139 -1.49 10.06 -4.77
N LEU A 140 -0.48 10.91 -4.99
CA LEU A 140 -0.68 12.36 -5.13
C LEU A 140 -1.44 12.71 -6.43
N VAL A 141 -1.19 11.97 -7.51
CA VAL A 141 -1.95 12.11 -8.76
C VAL A 141 -3.41 11.74 -8.53
N HIS A 142 -3.71 10.62 -7.88
CA HIS A 142 -5.10 10.24 -7.59
C HIS A 142 -5.81 11.24 -6.68
N GLU A 143 -5.13 11.80 -5.66
CA GLU A 143 -5.73 12.85 -4.82
C GLU A 143 -6.03 14.14 -5.60
N ALA A 144 -5.15 14.53 -6.53
CA ALA A 144 -5.41 15.66 -7.41
C ALA A 144 -6.59 15.40 -8.35
N LEU A 145 -6.62 14.21 -8.99
CA LEU A 145 -7.70 13.81 -9.89
C LEU A 145 -9.04 13.68 -9.17
N ARG A 146 -9.04 13.17 -7.94
CA ARG A 146 -10.24 13.08 -7.09
C ARG A 146 -10.90 14.44 -6.88
N GLN A 147 -10.10 15.48 -6.67
CA GLN A 147 -10.59 16.84 -6.48
C GLN A 147 -10.69 17.62 -7.81
N TRP A 148 -10.39 16.95 -8.93
CA TRP A 148 -10.29 17.56 -10.25
C TRP A 148 -9.41 18.83 -10.27
N ARG A 149 -8.29 18.79 -9.53
CA ARG A 149 -7.34 19.88 -9.37
C ARG A 149 -6.15 19.70 -10.31
N PHE A 150 -5.83 20.75 -11.04
CA PHE A 150 -4.74 20.78 -12.02
C PHE A 150 -3.70 21.84 -11.65
N PRO A 151 -2.50 21.79 -12.25
CA PRO A 151 -1.43 22.67 -11.83
C PRO A 151 -1.74 24.16 -12.07
N ASP A 152 -1.67 24.92 -10.99
CA ASP A 152 -1.79 26.37 -10.90
C ASP A 152 -0.80 26.90 -9.85
N GLU A 153 -0.97 28.14 -9.41
CA GLU A 153 -0.13 28.78 -8.38
C GLU A 153 -0.29 28.13 -6.99
N GLU A 154 -1.48 27.62 -6.67
CA GLU A 154 -1.80 27.04 -5.36
C GLU A 154 -1.55 25.52 -5.30
N PHE A 155 -1.33 24.88 -6.45
CA PHE A 155 -1.24 23.43 -6.58
C PHE A 155 -0.15 22.80 -5.72
N GLU A 156 1.00 23.47 -5.61
CA GLU A 156 2.08 22.99 -4.74
C GLU A 156 1.70 23.10 -3.25
N ALA A 157 1.05 24.19 -2.86
CA ALA A 157 0.56 24.36 -1.49
C ALA A 157 -0.51 23.33 -1.13
N PHE A 158 -1.33 22.93 -2.10
CA PHE A 158 -2.32 21.87 -1.98
C PHE A 158 -1.70 20.47 -1.78
N LEU A 159 -0.71 20.09 -2.60
CA LEU A 159 -0.12 18.73 -2.53
C LEU A 159 0.93 18.56 -1.43
N ARG A 160 1.58 19.65 -0.99
CA ARG A 160 2.67 19.56 -0.01
C ARG A 160 2.25 18.91 1.31
N PRO A 161 1.09 19.24 1.93
CA PRO A 161 0.59 18.50 3.10
C PRO A 161 0.44 17.00 2.85
N LEU A 162 -0.11 16.60 1.69
CA LEU A 162 -0.31 15.19 1.33
C LEU A 162 1.04 14.46 1.13
N ALA A 163 2.04 15.13 0.53
CA ALA A 163 3.39 14.59 0.40
C ALA A 163 4.03 14.36 1.79
N HIS A 164 3.77 15.23 2.77
CA HIS A 164 4.22 15.00 4.14
C HIS A 164 3.51 13.82 4.81
N GLU A 165 2.20 13.66 4.58
CA GLU A 165 1.43 12.53 5.12
C GLU A 165 1.88 11.16 4.59
N THR A 166 2.40 11.12 3.37
CA THR A 166 2.99 9.91 2.77
C THR A 166 4.43 9.62 3.23
N GLY A 167 4.99 10.46 4.11
CA GLY A 167 6.30 10.27 4.73
C GLY A 167 7.46 10.95 3.99
N LEU A 168 7.22 11.77 2.96
CA LEU A 168 8.28 12.57 2.36
C LEU A 168 8.68 13.71 3.31
N THR A 169 9.99 13.83 3.54
CA THR A 169 10.55 14.80 4.50
C THR A 169 11.62 15.70 3.89
N GLY A 170 12.29 15.29 2.81
CA GLY A 170 13.32 16.10 2.17
C GLY A 170 12.73 17.20 1.28
N PRO A 171 13.08 18.49 1.44
CA PRO A 171 12.54 19.57 0.61
C PRO A 171 12.79 19.38 -0.90
N ALA A 172 14.00 18.95 -1.28
CA ALA A 172 14.33 18.67 -2.68
C ALA A 172 13.59 17.45 -3.23
N GLU A 173 13.43 16.41 -2.40
CA GLU A 173 12.68 15.19 -2.76
C GLU A 173 11.19 15.52 -2.99
N ILE A 174 10.59 16.32 -2.10
CA ILE A 174 9.21 16.81 -2.23
C ILE A 174 9.09 17.62 -3.52
N HIS A 175 9.94 18.63 -3.73
CA HIS A 175 9.86 19.48 -4.92
C HIS A 175 9.96 18.67 -6.22
N ALA A 176 10.89 17.72 -6.30
CA ALA A 176 11.05 16.87 -7.48
C ALA A 176 9.87 15.90 -7.68
N THR A 177 9.23 15.44 -6.60
CA THR A 177 8.03 14.60 -6.64
C THR A 177 6.83 15.39 -7.13
N LEU A 178 6.62 16.61 -6.60
CA LEU A 178 5.53 17.49 -7.03
C LEU A 178 5.70 17.96 -8.47
N SER A 179 6.94 18.16 -8.92
CA SER A 179 7.25 18.44 -10.32
C SER A 179 6.83 17.30 -11.25
N GLU A 180 7.03 16.04 -10.84
CA GLU A 180 6.58 14.88 -11.60
C GLU A 180 5.06 14.77 -11.63
N VAL A 181 4.38 14.96 -10.50
CA VAL A 181 2.91 14.98 -10.43
C VAL A 181 2.33 16.06 -11.34
N ARG A 182 2.91 17.28 -11.32
CA ARG A 182 2.54 18.38 -12.22
C ARG A 182 2.71 17.96 -13.69
N ARG A 183 3.81 17.31 -14.05
CA ARG A 183 4.05 16.84 -15.43
C ARG A 183 3.00 15.84 -15.89
N LEU A 184 2.61 14.88 -15.06
CA LEU A 184 1.60 13.88 -15.39
C LEU A 184 0.21 14.51 -15.57
N LEU A 185 -0.17 15.43 -14.69
CA LEU A 185 -1.49 16.09 -14.75
C LEU A 185 -1.59 17.10 -15.89
N GLU A 186 -0.52 17.82 -16.21
CA GLU A 186 -0.51 18.71 -17.38
C GLU A 186 -0.73 17.94 -18.67
N ARG A 187 -0.21 16.72 -18.80
CA ARG A 187 -0.49 15.86 -19.97
C ARG A 187 -1.96 15.56 -20.11
N LEU A 188 -2.65 15.26 -19.01
CA LEU A 188 -4.09 15.07 -19.04
C LEU A 188 -4.78 16.38 -19.43
N ARG A 189 -4.40 17.52 -18.81
CA ARG A 189 -5.01 18.83 -19.04
C ARG A 189 -4.98 19.28 -20.50
N VAL A 190 -3.88 19.03 -21.21
CA VAL A 190 -3.75 19.38 -22.63
C VAL A 190 -4.36 18.35 -23.59
N HIS A 191 -4.72 17.16 -23.08
CA HIS A 191 -5.31 16.10 -23.90
C HIS A 191 -6.82 16.34 -24.10
N PRO A 192 -7.41 16.03 -25.28
CA PRO A 192 -8.84 16.21 -25.52
C PRO A 192 -9.77 15.53 -24.49
N LEU A 193 -9.32 14.41 -23.91
CA LEU A 193 -10.02 13.71 -22.83
C LEU A 193 -10.33 14.61 -21.62
N TYR A 194 -9.48 15.60 -21.32
CA TYR A 194 -9.76 16.53 -20.22
C TYR A 194 -11.02 17.35 -20.49
N ALA A 195 -11.16 17.94 -21.68
CA ALA A 195 -12.35 18.70 -22.05
C ALA A 195 -13.61 17.82 -22.10
N GLU A 196 -13.47 16.57 -22.57
CA GLU A 196 -14.56 15.57 -22.55
C GLU A 196 -15.07 15.30 -21.13
N ILE A 197 -14.17 15.06 -20.18
CA ILE A 197 -14.55 14.77 -18.78
C ILE A 197 -15.02 16.05 -18.05
N ASP A 198 -14.38 17.19 -18.31
CA ASP A 198 -14.68 18.45 -17.61
C ASP A 198 -16.09 18.97 -17.92
N ALA A 199 -16.57 18.74 -19.15
CA ALA A 199 -17.93 19.07 -19.58
C ALA A 199 -18.99 18.05 -19.12
N ALA A 200 -18.58 16.86 -18.71
CA ALA A 200 -19.47 15.76 -18.35
C ALA A 200 -19.89 15.79 -16.86
N GLU A 201 -20.99 15.10 -16.55
CA GLU A 201 -21.30 14.73 -15.17
C GLU A 201 -20.25 13.70 -14.72
N ARG A 202 -19.50 14.00 -13.65
CA ARG A 202 -18.37 13.17 -13.20
C ARG A 202 -18.42 12.89 -11.70
N HIS A 203 -18.12 11.65 -11.36
CA HIS A 203 -18.05 11.14 -10.00
C HIS A 203 -16.68 10.50 -9.78
N HIS A 204 -15.92 11.06 -8.85
CA HIS A 204 -14.57 10.60 -8.54
C HIS A 204 -14.55 9.67 -7.33
N GLU A 205 -13.63 8.70 -7.35
CA GLU A 205 -13.43 7.73 -6.28
C GLU A 205 -14.72 7.05 -5.79
N VAL A 206 -15.51 6.54 -6.73
CA VAL A 206 -16.81 5.91 -6.46
C VAL A 206 -16.59 4.56 -5.80
N PRO A 207 -16.94 4.37 -4.52
CA PRO A 207 -16.85 3.07 -3.88
C PRO A 207 -17.98 2.17 -4.38
N TYR A 208 -17.70 0.87 -4.53
CA TYR A 208 -18.74 -0.12 -4.79
C TYR A 208 -18.60 -1.33 -3.86
N TYR A 209 -19.74 -1.98 -3.65
CA TYR A 209 -19.86 -3.15 -2.80
C TYR A 209 -20.71 -4.20 -3.50
N LEU A 210 -20.12 -5.36 -3.75
CA LEU A 210 -20.77 -6.56 -4.24
C LEU A 210 -20.47 -7.73 -3.27
N PRO A 211 -21.32 -8.76 -3.23
CA PRO A 211 -21.02 -9.95 -2.43
C PRO A 211 -19.67 -10.56 -2.84
N GLY A 212 -18.68 -10.48 -1.95
CA GLY A 212 -17.32 -10.99 -2.20
C GLY A 212 -16.40 -10.09 -3.03
N ASP A 213 -16.83 -8.90 -3.42
CA ASP A 213 -16.02 -7.97 -4.23
C ASP A 213 -16.30 -6.51 -3.84
N THR A 214 -15.24 -5.77 -3.55
CA THR A 214 -15.32 -4.37 -3.14
C THR A 214 -14.18 -3.60 -3.77
N GLY A 215 -14.45 -2.39 -4.22
CA GLY A 215 -13.47 -1.62 -4.97
C GLY A 215 -13.78 -0.14 -4.99
N ILE A 216 -12.84 0.63 -5.54
CA ILE A 216 -12.99 2.07 -5.72
C ILE A 216 -12.65 2.40 -7.17
N ILE A 217 -13.65 2.89 -7.88
CA ILE A 217 -13.53 3.36 -9.26
C ILE A 217 -12.94 4.76 -9.22
N ASP A 218 -11.87 5.02 -9.97
CA ASP A 218 -11.25 6.35 -9.98
C ASP A 218 -12.18 7.44 -10.51
N LEU A 219 -12.83 7.15 -11.64
CA LEU A 219 -13.73 8.08 -12.28
C LEU A 219 -14.84 7.31 -13.01
N LEU A 220 -16.08 7.67 -12.69
CA LEU A 220 -17.27 7.35 -13.44
C LEU A 220 -17.82 8.66 -14.00
N TYR A 221 -17.97 8.79 -15.31
CA TYR A 221 -18.58 9.97 -15.90
C TYR A 221 -19.61 9.61 -16.96
N HIS A 222 -20.55 10.52 -17.16
CA HIS A 222 -21.65 10.39 -18.09
C HIS A 222 -21.64 11.56 -19.07
N THR A 223 -21.49 11.21 -20.35
CA THR A 223 -21.77 12.11 -21.47
C THR A 223 -23.26 12.08 -21.78
N GLU A 224 -23.75 12.90 -22.71
CA GLU A 224 -25.17 12.89 -23.08
C GLU A 224 -25.69 11.52 -23.57
N ALA A 225 -24.80 10.65 -24.06
CA ALA A 225 -25.15 9.37 -24.67
C ALA A 225 -24.62 8.13 -23.94
N ASP A 226 -23.43 8.22 -23.34
CA ASP A 226 -22.68 7.06 -22.85
C ASP A 226 -22.10 7.28 -21.45
N TRP A 227 -22.09 6.19 -20.67
CA TRP A 227 -21.35 6.08 -19.42
C TRP A 227 -19.95 5.56 -19.67
N PHE A 228 -18.99 6.10 -18.93
CA PHE A 228 -17.59 5.73 -19.01
C PHE A 228 -17.01 5.49 -17.62
N LEU A 229 -16.25 4.39 -17.50
CA LEU A 229 -15.42 4.07 -16.36
C LEU A 229 -13.96 4.27 -16.74
N VAL A 230 -13.26 5.09 -15.97
CA VAL A 230 -11.85 5.37 -16.17
C VAL A 230 -11.07 4.93 -14.93
N ASP A 231 -9.96 4.23 -15.16
CA ASP A 231 -8.93 4.01 -14.16
C ASP A 231 -7.60 4.58 -14.67
N PHE A 232 -6.97 5.41 -13.83
CA PHE A 232 -5.76 6.15 -14.20
C PHE A 232 -4.51 5.43 -13.71
N LYS A 233 -3.55 5.23 -14.61
CA LYS A 233 -2.26 4.61 -14.32
C LYS A 233 -1.12 5.61 -14.50
N THR A 234 -0.16 5.57 -13.56
CA THR A 234 1.00 6.49 -13.52
C THR A 234 2.31 5.83 -13.93
N ASP A 235 2.24 4.55 -14.29
CA ASP A 235 3.36 3.75 -14.78
C ASP A 235 4.06 4.41 -15.98
N GLU A 236 5.39 4.44 -15.92
CA GLU A 236 6.21 4.92 -17.04
C GLU A 236 6.46 3.78 -18.02
N LEU A 237 5.96 3.93 -19.24
CA LEU A 237 5.99 2.92 -20.28
C LEU A 237 6.63 3.47 -21.55
N ARG A 238 7.34 2.61 -22.28
CA ARG A 238 8.12 2.95 -23.47
C ARG A 238 7.37 2.75 -24.76
N SER A 239 6.22 2.07 -24.77
CA SER A 239 5.36 1.91 -25.95
C SER A 239 3.96 1.44 -25.59
N ASP A 240 3.03 1.58 -26.53
CA ASP A 240 1.68 1.04 -26.41
C ASP A 240 1.68 -0.50 -26.35
N ASP A 241 2.65 -1.16 -26.99
CA ASP A 241 2.82 -2.62 -26.89
C ASP A 241 3.22 -3.04 -25.48
N GLU A 242 4.14 -2.29 -24.85
CA GLU A 242 4.51 -2.51 -23.45
C GLU A 242 3.32 -2.25 -22.53
N ALA A 243 2.52 -1.22 -22.81
CA ALA A 243 1.29 -0.95 -22.06
C ALA A 243 0.31 -2.11 -22.12
N ARG A 244 0.07 -2.68 -23.31
CA ARG A 244 -0.81 -3.86 -23.47
C ARG A 244 -0.30 -5.07 -22.68
N LEU A 245 1.01 -5.31 -22.70
CA LEU A 245 1.62 -6.39 -21.90
C LEU A 245 1.45 -6.14 -20.40
N VAL A 246 1.63 -4.89 -19.93
CA VAL A 246 1.43 -4.51 -18.53
C VAL A 246 -0.02 -4.64 -18.10
N ILE A 247 -0.99 -4.25 -18.95
CA ILE A 247 -2.42 -4.42 -18.68
C ILE A 247 -2.74 -5.88 -18.35
N GLN A 248 -2.25 -6.82 -19.17
CA GLN A 248 -2.48 -8.25 -18.96
C GLN A 248 -1.71 -8.79 -17.76
N ARG A 249 -0.44 -8.40 -17.60
CA ARG A 249 0.42 -8.89 -16.51
C ARG A 249 -0.09 -8.48 -15.14
N GLU A 250 -0.52 -7.22 -15.01
CA GLU A 250 -1.02 -6.65 -13.74
C GLU A 250 -2.53 -6.86 -13.55
N GLY A 251 -3.23 -7.44 -14.55
CA GLY A 251 -4.65 -7.73 -14.50
C GLY A 251 -5.54 -6.47 -14.44
N TYR A 252 -5.11 -5.38 -15.07
CA TYR A 252 -5.89 -4.14 -15.11
C TYR A 252 -7.18 -4.29 -15.92
N ASP A 253 -7.18 -5.16 -16.92
CA ASP A 253 -8.37 -5.58 -17.66
C ASP A 253 -9.39 -6.27 -16.76
N HIS A 254 -8.95 -7.21 -15.92
CA HIS A 254 -9.80 -7.84 -14.92
C HIS A 254 -10.33 -6.84 -13.89
N GLN A 255 -9.50 -5.87 -13.48
CA GLN A 255 -9.90 -4.81 -12.56
C GLN A 255 -11.04 -3.95 -13.13
N VAL A 256 -10.88 -3.39 -14.33
CA VAL A 256 -11.94 -2.55 -14.92
C VAL A 256 -13.17 -3.38 -15.31
N GLY A 257 -13.00 -4.64 -15.68
CA GLY A 257 -14.10 -5.58 -15.90
C GLY A 257 -14.99 -5.76 -14.66
N ARG A 258 -14.39 -5.83 -13.46
CA ARG A 258 -15.14 -5.83 -12.19
C ARG A 258 -15.90 -4.53 -11.98
N TYR A 259 -15.29 -3.39 -12.31
CA TYR A 259 -15.94 -2.08 -12.21
C TYR A 259 -17.16 -1.98 -13.13
N ALA A 260 -17.05 -2.46 -14.37
CA ALA A 260 -18.17 -2.51 -15.30
C ALA A 260 -19.30 -3.43 -14.81
N ALA A 261 -18.96 -4.59 -14.25
CA ALA A 261 -19.95 -5.48 -13.64
C ALA A 261 -20.66 -4.82 -12.43
N ALA A 262 -19.92 -4.07 -11.61
CA ALA A 262 -20.49 -3.31 -10.50
C ALA A 262 -21.43 -2.20 -10.97
N ALA A 263 -21.03 -1.43 -11.99
CA ALA A 263 -21.89 -0.40 -12.58
C ALA A 263 -23.16 -1.01 -13.20
N ALA A 264 -23.04 -2.10 -13.96
CA ALA A 264 -24.18 -2.78 -14.56
C ALA A 264 -25.17 -3.33 -13.51
N SER A 265 -24.66 -3.92 -12.44
CA SER A 265 -25.51 -4.52 -11.40
C SER A 265 -26.14 -3.51 -10.45
N ARG A 266 -25.47 -2.40 -10.14
CA ARG A 266 -25.95 -1.39 -9.17
C ARG A 266 -26.69 -0.22 -9.81
N LEU A 267 -26.26 0.21 -10.99
CA LEU A 267 -26.81 1.37 -11.69
C LEU A 267 -27.65 0.97 -12.92
N GLY A 268 -27.58 -0.29 -13.36
CA GLY A 268 -28.30 -0.75 -14.56
C GLY A 268 -27.72 -0.22 -15.88
N VAL A 269 -26.53 0.40 -15.85
CA VAL A 269 -25.89 1.03 -17.01
C VAL A 269 -24.74 0.17 -17.54
N ARG A 270 -24.57 0.15 -18.86
CA ARG A 270 -23.38 -0.45 -19.49
C ARG A 270 -22.36 0.63 -19.77
N ALA A 271 -21.41 0.79 -18.85
CA ALA A 271 -20.32 1.75 -19.01
C ALA A 271 -19.21 1.18 -19.90
N LYS A 272 -18.68 2.02 -20.79
CA LYS A 272 -17.48 1.75 -21.59
C LYS A 272 -16.24 1.87 -20.69
N MET A 273 -15.30 0.94 -20.80
CA MET A 273 -14.12 0.88 -19.94
C MET A 273 -12.93 1.54 -20.62
N ARG A 274 -12.24 2.43 -19.91
CA ARG A 274 -11.02 3.08 -20.38
C ARG A 274 -9.91 2.97 -19.34
N LEU A 275 -8.78 2.41 -19.75
CA LEU A 275 -7.53 2.53 -19.01
C LEU A 275 -6.74 3.71 -19.56
N VAL A 276 -6.39 4.66 -18.69
CA VAL A 276 -5.68 5.88 -19.07
C VAL A 276 -4.29 5.87 -18.45
N PHE A 277 -3.27 5.66 -19.28
CA PHE A 277 -1.88 5.79 -18.86
C PHE A 277 -1.39 7.21 -19.07
N LEU A 278 -0.95 7.87 -18.00
CA LEU A 278 -0.48 9.26 -18.05
C LEU A 278 0.97 9.39 -18.55
N ASN A 279 1.67 8.27 -18.79
CA ASN A 279 3.07 8.26 -19.15
C ASN A 279 3.49 7.11 -20.07
N VAL A 280 2.97 7.08 -21.29
CA VAL A 280 3.48 6.22 -22.36
C VAL A 280 4.28 7.06 -23.34
N LYS A 281 5.61 6.83 -23.45
CA LYS A 281 6.53 7.65 -24.26
C LYS A 281 6.39 9.15 -23.98
N ASN A 282 6.23 9.53 -22.72
CA ASN A 282 5.96 10.90 -22.29
C ASN A 282 4.64 11.53 -22.76
N ASN A 283 3.69 10.72 -23.24
CA ASN A 283 2.34 11.14 -23.64
C ASN A 283 1.27 10.40 -22.83
N LEU A 284 0.03 10.84 -22.98
CA LEU A 284 -1.15 10.13 -22.49
C LEU A 284 -1.60 9.13 -23.55
N SER A 285 -1.86 7.88 -23.14
CA SER A 285 -2.46 6.84 -23.99
C SER A 285 -3.74 6.31 -23.35
N ILE A 286 -4.77 6.11 -24.17
CA ILE A 286 -6.08 5.56 -23.77
C ILE A 286 -6.23 4.17 -24.39
N PHE A 287 -6.66 3.21 -23.59
CA PHE A 287 -7.01 1.87 -24.03
C PHE A 287 -8.47 1.61 -23.68
N ASP A 288 -9.33 1.55 -24.70
CA ASP A 288 -10.70 1.08 -24.55
C ASP A 288 -10.71 -0.46 -24.45
N LEU A 289 -11.46 -1.01 -23.49
CA LEU A 289 -11.57 -2.44 -23.20
C LEU A 289 -13.00 -2.97 -23.36
#